data_AF-A0AB39ICC6-F1
#
_entry.id   AF-A0AB39ICC6-F1
#
_cell.length_a   1.000
_cell.length_b   1.000
_cell.length_c   1.000
_cell.angle_alpha   90.00
_cell.angle_beta   90.00
_cell.angle_gamma   90.00
#
_symmetry.space_group_name_H-M   'P 1'
#
loop_
_entity.id
_entity.type
_entity.pdbx_description
1 polymer ?
#
loop_
_entity_poly.entity_id
_entity_poly.type
_entity_poly.pdbx_seq_one_letter_code
_entity_poly.pdbx_strand_id
1 'polypeptide(L)'
;MKSLFALVVAVTTIGTAQAKTLPESLLRCDSNFFSELYSQQSTFKNVVPLTTDKSQHAWFTPPKGGGNMLWFSQPVRIGQLTLSGYWSEKSDLAELGKYYFWGLIIEESPKAVMAALPEANWQKAGDEYISNPMIKRPDAHEWRANPGAASGIAPAKGSIEKLALLDTNNGKTRLLCSVQGSVTQGDLLPLRPDLAGN
;
A
#
# COMPACT_ATOMS: atom_id res chain seq x y z
N MET A 1 42.47 45.46 27.77
CA MET A 1 41.47 44.36 27.75
C MET A 1 41.01 44.18 26.31
N LYS A 2 41.41 43.08 25.65
CA LYS A 2 41.05 42.78 24.25
C LYS A 2 39.94 41.73 24.28
N SER A 3 38.71 42.11 23.95
CA SER A 3 37.60 41.15 23.80
C SER A 3 37.75 40.40 22.47
N LEU A 4 37.93 39.08 22.54
CA LEU A 4 37.75 38.19 21.39
C LEU A 4 36.24 37.95 21.20
N PHE A 5 35.73 38.31 20.03
CA PHE A 5 34.43 37.83 19.55
C PHE A 5 34.62 36.41 18.99
N ALA A 6 34.05 35.40 19.66
CA ALA A 6 33.94 34.05 19.14
C ALA A 6 32.70 33.96 18.24
N LEU A 7 32.90 33.72 16.95
CA LEU A 7 31.83 33.47 15.98
C LEU A 7 31.41 32.01 16.07
N VAL A 8 30.23 31.74 16.61
CA VAL A 8 29.64 30.39 16.65
C VAL A 8 28.88 30.16 15.34
N VAL A 9 29.40 29.25 14.50
CA VAL A 9 28.70 28.78 13.29
C VAL A 9 27.74 27.67 13.70
N ALA A 10 26.44 27.95 13.68
CA ALA A 10 25.41 26.94 13.89
C ALA A 10 25.24 26.11 12.60
N VAL A 11 25.67 24.86 12.63
CA VAL A 11 25.40 23.89 11.57
C VAL A 11 24.01 23.31 11.81
N THR A 12 23.02 23.76 11.04
CA THR A 12 21.69 23.13 11.04
C THR A 12 21.74 21.86 10.17
N THR A 13 21.67 20.70 10.81
CA THR A 13 21.44 19.43 10.12
C THR A 13 20.01 19.42 9.58
N ILE A 14 19.84 19.74 8.31
CA ILE A 14 18.56 19.52 7.60
C ILE A 14 18.43 18.00 7.48
N GLY A 15 17.59 17.40 8.33
CA GLY A 15 17.22 15.99 8.19
C GLY A 15 16.52 15.79 6.85
N THR A 16 17.16 15.08 5.93
CA THR A 16 16.51 14.64 4.70
C THR A 16 15.47 13.59 5.09
N ALA A 17 14.19 13.98 5.10
CA ALA A 17 13.12 13.00 5.14
C ALA A 17 13.29 12.09 3.91
N GLN A 18 13.67 10.83 4.12
CA GLN A 18 13.79 9.89 3.02
C GLN A 18 12.40 9.67 2.41
N ALA A 19 12.32 9.71 1.09
CA ALA A 19 11.11 9.34 0.39
C ALA A 19 10.74 7.89 0.78
N LYS A 20 9.46 7.65 1.04
CA LYS A 20 8.99 6.31 1.42
C LYS A 20 9.20 5.37 0.24
N THR A 21 9.60 4.14 0.50
CA THR A 21 9.67 3.12 -0.53
C THR A 21 8.27 2.70 -0.99
N LEU A 22 8.19 2.04 -2.16
CA LEU A 22 6.90 1.58 -2.69
C LEU A 22 6.17 0.62 -1.72
N PRO A 23 6.82 -0.38 -1.08
CA PRO A 23 6.18 -1.20 -0.04
C PRO A 23 5.69 -0.41 1.18
N GLU A 24 6.45 0.58 1.65
CA GLU A 24 6.05 1.42 2.79
C GLU A 24 4.85 2.31 2.45
N SER A 25 4.81 2.86 1.23
CA SER A 25 3.68 3.67 0.77
C SER A 25 2.39 2.86 0.69
N LEU A 26 2.50 1.58 0.33
CA LEU A 26 1.36 0.66 0.22
C LEU A 26 0.67 0.48 1.57
N LEU A 27 1.38 0.45 2.70
CA LEU A 27 0.80 0.20 4.04
C LEU A 27 -0.36 1.15 4.43
N ARG A 28 -0.50 2.30 3.77
CA ARG A 28 -1.56 3.29 4.05
C ARG A 28 -2.89 3.02 3.34
N CYS A 29 -2.87 2.15 2.34
CA CYS A 29 -4.03 1.83 1.50
C CYS A 29 -4.76 3.07 0.99
N ASP A 30 -3.98 3.98 0.42
CA ASP A 30 -4.45 5.24 -0.17
C ASP A 30 -3.66 5.57 -1.45
N SER A 31 -3.95 6.73 -2.04
CA SER A 31 -3.37 7.16 -3.31
C SER A 31 -1.84 7.33 -3.28
N ASN A 32 -1.20 7.42 -2.10
CA ASN A 32 0.24 7.63 -2.03
C ASN A 32 1.04 6.48 -2.65
N PHE A 33 0.50 5.26 -2.66
CA PHE A 33 1.10 4.16 -3.39
C PHE A 33 1.28 4.48 -4.88
N PHE A 34 0.28 5.11 -5.50
CA PHE A 34 0.28 5.44 -6.91
C PHE A 34 1.18 6.62 -7.23
N SER A 35 1.25 7.61 -6.33
CA SER A 35 2.21 8.72 -6.44
C SER A 35 3.65 8.22 -6.28
N GLU A 36 3.89 7.29 -5.37
CA GLU A 36 5.22 6.69 -5.17
C GLU A 36 5.62 5.78 -6.34
N LEU A 37 4.66 5.06 -6.93
CA LEU A 37 4.94 4.32 -8.16
C LEU A 37 5.29 5.26 -9.33
N TYR A 38 4.65 6.43 -9.40
CA TYR A 38 4.99 7.44 -10.40
C TYR A 38 6.39 8.02 -10.21
N SER A 39 6.78 8.33 -8.98
CA SER A 39 8.14 8.84 -8.67
C SER A 39 9.22 7.81 -9.04
N GLN A 40 8.91 6.52 -8.90
CA GLN A 40 9.80 5.39 -9.19
C GLN A 40 9.57 4.74 -10.57
N GLN A 41 8.75 5.33 -11.45
CA GLN A 41 8.30 4.69 -12.69
C GLN A 41 9.45 4.25 -13.62
N SER A 42 10.58 4.95 -13.59
CA SER A 42 11.77 4.60 -14.39
C SER A 42 12.35 3.23 -14.02
N THR A 43 12.26 2.84 -12.75
CA THR A 43 12.67 1.53 -12.24
C THR A 43 11.85 0.39 -12.85
N PHE A 44 10.58 0.66 -13.18
CA PHE A 44 9.62 -0.35 -13.60
C PHE A 44 9.32 -0.35 -15.11
N LYS A 45 9.66 0.74 -15.82
CA LYS A 45 9.27 0.96 -17.24
C LYS A 45 9.60 -0.17 -18.20
N ASN A 46 10.70 -0.89 -17.98
CA ASN A 46 11.14 -2.01 -18.83
C ASN A 46 10.81 -3.39 -18.24
N VAL A 47 10.17 -3.42 -17.07
CA VAL A 47 9.92 -4.63 -16.29
C VAL A 47 8.44 -5.03 -16.33
N VAL A 48 7.56 -4.03 -16.35
CA VAL A 48 6.10 -4.24 -16.28
C VAL A 48 5.38 -3.06 -16.94
N PRO A 49 4.29 -3.28 -17.69
CA PRO A 49 3.51 -2.19 -18.27
C PRO A 49 2.95 -1.25 -17.19
N LEU A 50 3.11 0.05 -17.42
CA LEU A 50 2.64 1.11 -16.54
C LEU A 50 1.77 2.10 -17.33
N THR A 51 0.73 2.58 -16.68
CA THR A 51 -0.05 3.75 -17.13
C THR A 51 0.15 4.88 -16.13
N THR A 52 0.09 6.13 -16.60
CA THR A 52 0.18 7.32 -15.76
C THR A 52 -0.96 8.29 -16.05
N ASP A 53 -1.24 9.17 -15.09
CA ASP A 53 -2.21 10.26 -15.25
C ASP A 53 -1.54 11.65 -15.14
N LYS A 54 -2.36 12.70 -15.28
CA LYS A 54 -1.91 14.11 -15.15
C LYS A 54 -1.67 14.53 -13.70
N SER A 55 -2.15 13.75 -12.74
CA SER A 55 -2.02 13.99 -11.30
C SER A 55 -0.78 13.32 -10.72
N GLN A 56 0.14 12.84 -11.58
CA GLN A 56 1.36 12.17 -11.18
C GLN A 56 1.11 10.87 -10.39
N HIS A 57 0.10 10.12 -10.81
CA HIS A 57 -0.09 8.73 -10.40
C HIS A 57 0.41 7.79 -11.49
N ALA A 58 0.84 6.60 -11.07
CA ALA A 58 1.11 5.48 -11.95
C ALA A 58 0.48 4.20 -11.40
N TRP A 59 0.11 3.28 -12.30
CA TRP A 59 -0.38 1.95 -11.93
C TRP A 59 0.07 0.88 -12.93
N PHE A 60 0.26 -0.33 -12.41
CA PHE A 60 0.59 -1.49 -13.24
C PHE A 60 -0.63 -1.89 -14.08
N THR A 61 -0.42 -2.03 -15.38
CA THR A 61 -1.49 -2.32 -16.33
C THR A 61 -1.43 -3.80 -16.70
N PRO A 62 -2.41 -4.63 -16.27
CA PRO A 62 -2.42 -6.02 -16.64
C PRO A 62 -2.68 -6.17 -18.15
N PRO A 63 -2.09 -7.18 -18.81
CA PRO A 63 -2.40 -7.48 -20.21
C PRO A 63 -3.86 -7.90 -20.36
N LYS A 64 -4.42 -7.70 -21.57
CA LYS A 64 -5.81 -8.10 -21.87
C LYS A 64 -6.02 -9.59 -21.58
N GLY A 65 -7.02 -9.91 -20.75
CA GLY A 65 -7.36 -11.28 -20.34
C GLY A 65 -6.60 -11.83 -19.13
N GLY A 66 -5.79 -11.01 -18.44
CA GLY A 66 -5.05 -11.42 -17.24
C GLY A 66 -5.94 -11.64 -16.01
N GLY A 67 -5.57 -12.60 -15.17
CA GLY A 67 -6.17 -12.81 -13.84
C GLY A 67 -5.70 -11.78 -12.82
N ASN A 68 -5.90 -12.07 -11.53
CA ASN A 68 -5.58 -11.17 -10.43
C ASN A 68 -4.07 -10.90 -10.25
N MET A 69 -3.21 -11.58 -11.03
CA MET A 69 -1.76 -11.56 -10.90
C MET A 69 -1.09 -11.00 -12.16
N LEU A 70 -0.16 -10.07 -11.95
CA LEU A 70 0.73 -9.53 -12.97
C LEU A 70 2.19 -9.79 -12.57
N TRP A 71 2.86 -10.68 -13.30
CA TRP A 71 4.27 -10.97 -13.08
C TRP A 71 5.16 -9.93 -13.76
N PHE A 72 6.24 -9.57 -13.09
CA PHE A 72 7.30 -8.74 -13.65
C PHE A 72 8.18 -9.59 -14.57
N SER A 73 8.71 -9.01 -15.65
CA SER A 73 9.61 -9.73 -16.56
C SER A 73 10.94 -10.13 -15.89
N GLN A 74 11.31 -9.40 -14.83
CA GLN A 74 12.43 -9.71 -13.93
C GLN A 74 12.14 -9.12 -12.54
N PRO A 75 12.68 -9.69 -11.45
CA PRO A 75 12.50 -9.12 -10.12
C PRO A 75 13.14 -7.73 -9.99
N VAL A 76 12.53 -6.86 -9.17
CA VAL A 76 12.96 -5.48 -8.92
C VAL A 76 13.29 -5.31 -7.45
N ARG A 77 14.53 -4.89 -7.17
CA ARG A 77 15.01 -4.70 -5.81
C ARG A 77 14.69 -3.29 -5.31
N ILE A 78 13.86 -3.17 -4.28
CA ILE A 78 13.47 -1.89 -3.62
C ILE A 78 13.84 -1.96 -2.13
N GLY A 79 14.76 -1.12 -1.66
CA GLY A 79 15.13 -1.07 -0.25
C GLY A 79 15.73 -2.38 0.27
N GLN A 80 14.99 -3.14 1.10
CA GLN A 80 15.35 -4.49 1.57
C GLN A 80 14.58 -5.64 0.90
N LEU A 81 13.62 -5.32 0.03
CA LEU A 81 12.68 -6.28 -0.57
C LEU A 81 12.89 -6.46 -2.07
N THR A 82 12.49 -7.62 -2.58
CA THR A 82 12.58 -8.00 -3.99
C THR A 82 11.16 -8.24 -4.52
N LEU A 83 10.71 -7.33 -5.37
CA LEU A 83 9.37 -7.35 -5.96
C LEU A 83 9.38 -8.20 -7.22
N SER A 84 8.46 -9.16 -7.33
CA SER A 84 8.35 -10.06 -8.49
C SER A 84 7.03 -9.95 -9.23
N GLY A 85 6.06 -9.21 -8.68
CA GLY A 85 4.77 -9.03 -9.32
C GLY A 85 3.86 -8.07 -8.57
N TYR A 86 2.66 -7.94 -9.10
CA TYR A 86 1.56 -7.15 -8.56
C TYR A 86 0.28 -7.97 -8.54
N TRP A 87 -0.47 -7.87 -7.45
CA TRP A 87 -1.80 -8.45 -7.31
C TRP A 87 -2.85 -7.35 -7.40
N SER A 88 -3.95 -7.60 -8.08
CA SER A 88 -5.17 -6.82 -7.88
C SER A 88 -6.40 -7.69 -8.08
N GLU A 89 -7.35 -7.54 -7.17
CA GLU A 89 -8.58 -8.31 -7.17
C GLU A 89 -9.74 -7.43 -6.70
N LYS A 90 -10.92 -7.71 -7.23
CA LYS A 90 -12.17 -7.14 -6.72
C LYS A 90 -13.20 -8.24 -6.56
N SER A 91 -13.98 -8.19 -5.50
CA SER A 91 -15.14 -9.07 -5.30
C SER A 91 -16.32 -8.29 -4.72
N ASP A 92 -17.52 -8.77 -5.01
CA ASP A 92 -18.77 -8.28 -4.44
C ASP A 92 -19.46 -9.47 -3.77
N LEU A 93 -19.53 -9.44 -2.45
CA LEU A 93 -20.09 -10.52 -1.62
C LEU A 93 -21.50 -10.16 -1.13
N ALA A 94 -22.25 -9.38 -1.92
CA ALA A 94 -23.61 -8.94 -1.63
C ALA A 94 -23.72 -8.23 -0.26
N GLU A 95 -24.40 -8.85 0.71
CA GLU A 95 -24.63 -8.23 2.03
C GLU A 95 -23.34 -8.04 2.84
N LEU A 96 -22.28 -8.81 2.55
CA LEU A 96 -20.97 -8.64 3.17
C LEU A 96 -20.16 -7.49 2.56
N GLY A 97 -20.63 -6.93 1.45
CA GLY A 97 -20.05 -5.76 0.80
C GLY A 97 -19.03 -6.08 -0.29
N LYS A 98 -18.34 -5.03 -0.72
CA LYS A 98 -17.35 -5.07 -1.80
C LYS A 98 -15.95 -5.10 -1.21
N TYR A 99 -15.05 -5.81 -1.88
CA TYR A 99 -13.67 -5.97 -1.45
C TYR A 99 -12.75 -5.63 -2.62
N TYR A 100 -11.76 -4.79 -2.35
CA TYR A 100 -10.77 -4.35 -3.31
C TYR A 100 -9.39 -4.62 -2.75
N PHE A 101 -8.67 -5.53 -3.40
CA PHE A 101 -7.30 -5.87 -3.05
C PHE A 101 -6.34 -5.34 -4.10
N TRP A 102 -5.21 -4.83 -3.65
CA TRP A 102 -4.09 -4.50 -4.53
C TRP A 102 -2.77 -4.51 -3.78
N GLY A 103 -1.68 -4.89 -4.44
CA GLY A 103 -0.38 -4.82 -3.78
C GLY A 103 0.71 -5.64 -4.46
N LEU A 104 1.77 -5.88 -3.72
CA LEU A 104 3.04 -6.37 -4.24
C LEU A 104 3.22 -7.86 -3.93
N ILE A 105 3.82 -8.58 -4.88
CA ILE A 105 4.34 -9.93 -4.67
C ILE A 105 5.83 -9.82 -4.39
N ILE A 106 6.25 -10.37 -3.25
CA ILE A 106 7.57 -10.20 -2.67
C ILE A 106 8.22 -11.57 -2.52
N GLU A 107 9.49 -11.68 -2.89
CA GLU A 107 10.22 -12.95 -2.87
C GLU A 107 10.60 -13.38 -1.44
N GLU A 108 10.88 -12.41 -0.58
CA GLU A 108 11.22 -12.67 0.81
C GLU A 108 10.02 -13.21 1.61
N SER A 109 10.31 -14.03 2.64
CA SER A 109 9.29 -14.57 3.56
C SER A 109 8.53 -13.47 4.32
N PRO A 110 7.32 -13.75 4.88
CA PRO A 110 6.57 -12.75 5.64
C PRO A 110 7.37 -12.16 6.81
N LYS A 111 8.17 -12.99 7.49
CA LYS A 111 9.05 -12.54 8.58
C LYS A 111 10.09 -11.52 8.11
N ALA A 112 10.68 -11.73 6.95
CA ALA A 112 11.66 -10.80 6.37
C ALA A 112 10.97 -9.52 5.88
N VAL A 113 9.78 -9.61 5.30
CA VAL A 113 8.99 -8.42 4.93
C VAL A 113 8.63 -7.58 6.15
N MET A 114 8.17 -8.21 7.24
CA MET A 114 7.88 -7.49 8.48
C MET A 114 9.12 -6.84 9.09
N ALA A 115 10.28 -7.50 9.03
CA ALA A 115 11.54 -6.93 9.51
C ALA A 115 12.00 -5.72 8.67
N ALA A 116 11.72 -5.73 7.37
CA ALA A 116 12.00 -4.61 6.47
C ALA A 116 11.01 -3.44 6.62
N LEU A 117 9.86 -3.67 7.27
CA LEU A 117 8.77 -2.70 7.47
C LEU A 117 8.42 -2.58 8.97
N PRO A 118 9.36 -2.13 9.83
CA PRO A 118 9.19 -2.16 11.29
C PRO A 118 8.10 -1.22 11.80
N GLU A 119 7.85 -0.11 11.09
CA GLU A 119 6.87 0.92 11.47
C GLU A 119 5.40 0.52 11.17
N ALA A 120 5.19 -0.68 10.61
CA ALA A 120 3.86 -1.11 10.18
C ALA A 120 2.97 -1.62 11.32
N ASN A 121 3.49 -1.82 12.54
CA ASN A 121 2.71 -2.34 13.68
C ASN A 121 1.95 -3.64 13.36
N TRP A 122 2.66 -4.64 12.83
CA TRP A 122 2.06 -5.91 12.41
C TRP A 122 1.35 -6.64 13.55
N GLN A 123 0.14 -7.08 13.30
CA GLN A 123 -0.67 -7.89 14.19
C GLN A 123 -0.99 -9.22 13.52
N LYS A 124 -0.77 -10.33 14.23
CA LYS A 124 -1.14 -11.65 13.71
C LYS A 124 -2.66 -11.81 13.71
N ALA A 125 -3.22 -12.26 12.59
CA ALA A 125 -4.66 -12.52 12.43
C ALA A 125 -4.87 -13.82 11.65
N GLY A 126 -5.09 -14.93 12.37
CA GLY A 126 -5.12 -16.26 11.75
C GLY A 126 -3.75 -16.64 11.17
N ASP A 127 -3.74 -17.02 9.89
CA ASP A 127 -2.53 -17.38 9.13
C ASP A 127 -1.88 -16.17 8.43
N GLU A 128 -2.47 -14.98 8.59
CA GLU A 128 -2.04 -13.73 7.97
C GLU A 128 -1.57 -12.74 9.04
N TYR A 129 -1.00 -11.62 8.58
CA TYR A 129 -0.74 -10.45 9.41
C TYR A 129 -1.49 -9.24 8.86
N ILE A 130 -2.00 -8.41 9.75
CA ILE A 130 -2.66 -7.15 9.41
C ILE A 130 -1.89 -5.96 9.98
N SER A 131 -2.05 -4.80 9.35
CA SER A 131 -1.39 -3.57 9.76
C SER A 131 -2.30 -2.36 9.54
N ASN A 132 -2.24 -1.43 10.49
CA ASN A 132 -2.90 -0.12 10.46
C ASN A 132 -4.38 -0.16 10.02
N PRO A 133 -5.24 -1.01 10.62
CA PRO A 133 -6.63 -1.08 10.24
C PRO A 133 -7.38 0.21 10.60
N MET A 134 -8.17 0.71 9.65
CA MET A 134 -8.97 1.92 9.78
C MET A 134 -10.40 1.63 9.34
N ILE A 135 -11.37 2.25 10.01
CA ILE A 135 -12.81 2.11 9.72
C ILE A 135 -13.46 3.48 9.57
N LYS A 136 -14.39 3.56 8.62
CA LYS A 136 -15.32 4.68 8.42
C LYS A 136 -16.74 4.13 8.62
N ARG A 137 -17.44 4.65 9.62
CA ARG A 137 -18.83 4.26 9.95
C ARG A 137 -19.82 5.02 9.06
N PRO A 138 -21.07 4.55 8.88
CA PRO A 138 -22.08 5.18 8.01
C PRO A 138 -22.20 6.70 8.19
N ASP A 139 -22.19 7.17 9.44
CA ASP A 139 -22.39 8.59 9.79
C ASP A 139 -21.06 9.34 10.04
N ALA A 140 -19.92 8.72 9.72
CA ALA A 140 -18.60 9.30 9.92
C ALA A 140 -17.98 9.71 8.59
N HIS A 141 -17.49 10.95 8.51
CA HIS A 141 -16.76 11.42 7.35
C HIS A 141 -15.26 11.05 7.38
N GLU A 142 -14.75 10.70 8.55
CA GLU A 142 -13.32 10.47 8.80
C GLU A 142 -12.98 9.01 9.08
N TRP A 143 -11.78 8.61 8.67
CA TRP A 143 -11.19 7.33 9.04
C TRP A 143 -10.77 7.35 10.52
N ARG A 144 -11.09 6.28 11.25
CA ARG A 144 -10.65 6.07 12.63
C ARG A 144 -9.95 4.73 12.76
N ALA A 145 -9.03 4.60 13.71
CA ALA A 145 -8.40 3.32 14.01
C ALA A 145 -9.46 2.24 14.28
N ASN A 146 -9.28 1.05 13.71
CA ASN A 146 -10.16 -0.09 13.92
C ASN A 146 -9.44 -1.21 14.71
N PRO A 147 -9.41 -1.14 16.06
CA PRO A 147 -8.78 -2.18 16.87
C PRO A 147 -9.53 -3.52 16.84
N GLY A 148 -10.73 -3.57 16.26
CA GLY A 148 -11.52 -4.79 16.12
C GLY A 148 -11.36 -5.51 14.77
N ALA A 149 -10.45 -5.03 13.91
CA ALA A 149 -10.18 -5.68 12.63
C ALA A 149 -9.60 -7.08 12.84
N ALA A 150 -10.08 -8.05 12.07
CA ALA A 150 -9.61 -9.42 12.12
C ALA A 150 -9.69 -10.05 10.72
N SER A 151 -8.73 -10.93 10.40
CA SER A 151 -8.75 -11.68 9.15
C SER A 151 -9.98 -12.60 9.09
N GLY A 152 -10.59 -12.70 7.91
CA GLY A 152 -11.80 -13.49 7.67
C GLY A 152 -13.11 -12.90 8.22
N ILE A 153 -13.07 -11.75 8.90
CA ILE A 153 -14.25 -11.11 9.47
C ILE A 153 -14.62 -9.89 8.63
N ALA A 154 -15.86 -9.86 8.14
CA ALA A 154 -16.38 -8.72 7.40
C ALA A 154 -16.47 -7.48 8.30
N PRO A 155 -16.25 -6.25 7.77
CA PRO A 155 -16.46 -5.03 8.52
C PRO A 155 -17.89 -4.93 9.06
N ALA A 156 -18.08 -4.12 10.10
CA ALA A 156 -19.41 -3.86 10.64
C ALA A 156 -20.38 -3.37 9.54
N LYS A 157 -21.63 -3.81 9.59
CA LYS A 157 -22.64 -3.48 8.57
C LYS A 157 -22.71 -1.97 8.33
N GLY A 158 -22.70 -1.57 7.05
CA GLY A 158 -22.72 -0.17 6.63
C GLY A 158 -21.38 0.56 6.75
N SER A 159 -20.35 -0.05 7.34
CA SER A 159 -19.03 0.55 7.45
C SER A 159 -18.11 0.17 6.29
N ILE A 160 -17.04 0.94 6.15
CA ILE A 160 -15.93 0.68 5.24
C ILE A 160 -14.68 0.51 6.08
N GLU A 161 -13.89 -0.50 5.77
CA GLU A 161 -12.59 -0.74 6.39
C GLU A 161 -11.48 -0.65 5.34
N LYS A 162 -10.31 -0.18 5.76
CA LYS A 162 -9.07 -0.37 5.02
C LYS A 162 -7.95 -0.84 5.92
N LEU A 163 -7.10 -1.72 5.41
CA LEU A 163 -5.95 -2.25 6.14
C LEU A 163 -4.91 -2.82 5.18
N ALA A 164 -3.67 -2.90 5.65
CA ALA A 164 -2.65 -3.70 4.98
C ALA A 164 -2.70 -5.15 5.48
N LEU A 165 -2.48 -6.08 4.57
CA LEU A 165 -2.47 -7.52 4.75
C LEU A 165 -1.12 -8.07 4.29
N LEU A 166 -0.59 -9.04 5.03
CA LEU A 166 0.60 -9.78 4.67
C LEU A 166 0.32 -11.27 4.79
N ASP A 167 0.37 -11.97 3.67
CA ASP A 167 0.11 -13.40 3.60
C ASP A 167 1.15 -14.14 2.74
N THR A 168 0.94 -15.44 2.53
CA THR A 168 1.72 -16.24 1.58
C THR A 168 0.80 -16.80 0.51
N ASN A 169 1.22 -16.68 -0.75
CA ASN A 169 0.57 -17.30 -1.90
C ASN A 169 1.62 -17.97 -2.80
N ASN A 170 1.45 -19.26 -3.08
CA ASN A 170 2.36 -20.04 -3.94
C ASN A 170 3.86 -19.90 -3.55
N GLY A 171 4.15 -19.89 -2.25
CA GLY A 171 5.51 -19.80 -1.71
C GLY A 171 6.14 -18.39 -1.77
N LYS A 172 5.41 -17.37 -2.22
CA LYS A 172 5.82 -15.95 -2.18
C LYS A 172 4.96 -15.18 -1.19
N THR A 173 5.48 -14.07 -0.68
CA THR A 173 4.72 -13.19 0.19
C THR A 173 3.89 -12.21 -0.61
N ARG A 174 2.62 -12.01 -0.24
CA ARG A 174 1.82 -10.90 -0.75
C ARG A 174 1.72 -9.84 0.33
N LEU A 175 2.11 -8.61 -0.02
CA LEU A 175 1.81 -7.42 0.76
C LEU A 175 0.68 -6.70 0.03
N LEU A 176 -0.53 -6.75 0.58
CA LEU A 176 -1.73 -6.21 -0.04
C LEU A 176 -2.33 -5.10 0.79
N CYS A 177 -2.98 -4.17 0.12
CA CYS A 177 -4.04 -3.38 0.69
C CYS A 177 -5.38 -4.02 0.47
N SER A 178 -6.25 -3.87 1.47
CA SER A 178 -7.68 -4.12 1.35
C SER A 178 -8.45 -2.82 1.60
N VAL A 179 -9.46 -2.57 0.77
CA VAL A 179 -10.58 -1.68 1.07
C VAL A 179 -11.85 -2.50 0.94
N GLN A 180 -12.60 -2.62 2.03
CA GLN A 180 -13.68 -3.60 2.13
C GLN A 180 -14.92 -3.10 2.88
N GLY A 181 -16.08 -3.71 2.61
CA GLY A 181 -17.36 -3.42 3.25
C GLY A 181 -18.32 -2.63 2.35
N SER A 182 -19.03 -1.65 2.91
CA SER A 182 -20.05 -0.84 2.21
C SER A 182 -19.43 0.25 1.32
N VAL A 183 -18.48 -0.12 0.47
CA VAL A 183 -17.65 0.80 -0.33
C VAL A 183 -18.47 1.47 -1.43
N THR A 184 -18.50 2.81 -1.41
CA THR A 184 -19.02 3.62 -2.52
C THR A 184 -17.90 4.04 -3.46
N GLN A 185 -18.25 4.48 -4.67
CA GLN A 185 -17.27 5.03 -5.60
C GLN A 185 -16.60 6.31 -5.06
N GLY A 186 -17.33 7.13 -4.31
CA GLY A 186 -16.80 8.33 -3.67
C GLY A 186 -15.77 8.04 -2.57
N ASP A 187 -15.87 6.88 -1.91
CA ASP A 187 -14.86 6.43 -0.96
C ASP A 187 -13.66 5.76 -1.66
N LEU A 188 -13.92 5.04 -2.76
CA LEU A 188 -12.91 4.23 -3.44
C LEU A 188 -11.95 5.06 -4.30
N LEU A 189 -12.45 5.96 -5.14
CA LEU A 189 -11.61 6.68 -6.11
C LEU A 189 -10.49 7.52 -5.47
N PRO A 190 -10.69 8.18 -4.30
CA PRO A 190 -9.59 8.85 -3.60
C PRO A 190 -8.48 7.90 -3.13
N LEU A 191 -8.78 6.60 -2.93
CA LEU A 191 -7.80 5.59 -2.53
C LEU A 191 -7.19 4.85 -3.73
N ARG A 192 -7.97 4.72 -4.80
CA ARG A 192 -7.69 3.93 -6.02
C ARG A 192 -7.88 4.79 -7.27
N PRO A 193 -7.02 5.80 -7.49
CA PRO A 193 -7.10 6.66 -8.67
C PRO A 193 -6.95 5.89 -9.98
N ASP A 194 -6.33 4.71 -9.95
CA ASP A 194 -6.21 3.78 -11.08
C ASP A 194 -7.55 3.23 -11.60
N LEU A 195 -8.63 3.39 -10.81
CA LEU A 195 -9.98 3.00 -11.19
C LEU A 195 -10.81 4.15 -11.78
N ALA A 196 -10.26 5.36 -11.83
CA ALA A 196 -10.94 6.55 -12.35
C ALA A 196 -10.92 6.58 -13.90
N GLY A 197 -11.67 5.68 -14.53
CA GLY A 197 -12.00 5.73 -15.96
C GLY A 197 -10.83 5.37 -16.91
N ASN A 198 -10.68 4.07 -17.16
CA ASN A 198 -10.06 3.55 -18.38
C ASN A 198 -11.12 3.39 -19.47
#